data_AF-J9GKS9-F1
#
_entry.id   AF-J9GKS9-F1
#
_cell.length_a   1.000
_cell.length_b   1.000
_cell.length_c   1.000
_cell.angle_alpha   90.00
_cell.angle_beta   90.00
_cell.angle_gamma   90.00
#
_symmetry.space_group_name_H-M   'P 1'
#
loop_
_entity.id
_entity.type
_entity.pdbx_description
1 polymer ?
#
loop_
_entity_poly.entity_id
_entity_poly.type
_entity_poly.pdbx_seq_one_letter_code
_entity_poly.pdbx_strand_id
1 'polypeptide(L)' 'MNNIYSAVKLTTLIILLTVSLICVLSEPADNENWFLIFISSKIAGIVTAYVFYRLAKHWHCNDIKTITRYCDEEDL' A
#
# COMPACT_ATOMS: atom_id res chain seq x y z
N MET A 1 -11.35 -19.19 9.89
CA MET A 1 -10.18 -18.37 10.30
C MET A 1 -9.69 -17.37 9.22
N ASN A 2 -10.40 -17.17 8.09
CA ASN A 2 -9.94 -16.29 7.00
C ASN A 2 -10.27 -14.80 7.18
N ASN A 3 -11.19 -14.44 8.07
CA ASN A 3 -11.68 -13.06 8.17
C ASN A 3 -10.67 -12.09 8.80
N ILE A 4 -9.85 -12.58 9.75
CA ILE A 4 -8.86 -11.75 10.45
C ILE A 4 -7.71 -11.38 9.50
N TYR A 5 -7.22 -12.32 8.70
CA TYR A 5 -6.15 -12.05 7.74
C TYR A 5 -6.57 -11.06 6.65
N SER A 6 -7.80 -11.19 6.16
CA SER A 6 -8.37 -10.23 5.19
C SER A 6 -8.52 -8.83 5.81
N ALA A 7 -9.00 -8.75 7.05
CA ALA A 7 -9.11 -7.49 7.77
C ALA A 7 -7.75 -6.80 8.00
N VAL A 8 -6.71 -7.57 8.37
CA VAL A 8 -5.36 -7.02 8.55
C VAL A 8 -4.82 -6.46 7.23
N LYS A 9 -4.93 -7.21 6.11
CA LYS A 9 -4.52 -6.74 4.78
C LYS A 9 -5.19 -5.41 4.41
N LEU A 10 -6.52 -5.34 4.57
CA LEU A 10 -7.30 -4.13 4.28
C LEU A 10 -6.86 -2.94 5.15
N THR A 11 -6.71 -3.18 6.45
CA THR A 11 -6.28 -2.15 7.41
C THR A 11 -4.90 -1.61 7.07
N THR A 12 -3.95 -2.48 6.71
CA THR A 12 -2.60 -2.06 6.30
C THR A 12 -2.63 -1.19 5.04
N LEU A 13 -3.45 -1.53 4.05
CA LEU A 13 -3.61 -0.73 2.83
C LEU A 13 -4.21 0.64 3.11
N ILE A 14 -5.23 0.72 3.97
CA ILE A 14 -5.86 1.99 4.35
C ILE A 14 -4.85 2.90 5.06
N ILE A 15 -4.08 2.37 6.02
CA ILE A 15 -3.07 3.15 6.75
C ILE A 15 -1.96 3.62 5.80
N LEU A 16 -1.48 2.78 4.88
CA LEU A 16 -0.46 3.19 3.91
C LEU A 16 -0.98 4.32 2.99
N LEU A 17 -2.24 4.21 2.57
CA LEU A 17 -2.88 5.19 1.70
C LEU A 17 -3.04 6.53 2.41
N THR A 18 -3.48 6.54 3.67
CA THR A 18 -3.64 7.79 4.44
C THR A 18 -2.29 8.46 4.70
N VAL A 19 -1.26 7.71 5.07
CA VAL A 19 0.10 8.24 5.25
C VAL A 19 0.64 8.84 3.96
N SER A 20 0.48 8.14 2.83
CA SER A 20 0.91 8.66 1.51
C SER A 20 0.17 9.96 1.16
N LEU A 21 -1.14 10.02 1.39
CA LEU A 21 -1.94 11.22 1.13
C LEU A 21 -1.51 12.40 2.00
N ILE A 22 -1.22 12.16 3.29
CA ILE A 22 -0.70 13.19 4.19
C ILE A 22 0.64 13.72 3.69
N CYS A 23 1.58 12.86 3.28
CA CYS A 23 2.87 13.31 2.74
C CYS A 23 2.73 14.10 1.43
N VAL A 24 1.80 13.70 0.56
CA VAL A 24 1.55 14.43 -0.69
C VAL A 24 0.90 15.78 -0.44
N LEU A 25 -0.06 15.86 0.50
CA LEU A 25 -0.79 17.10 0.80
C LEU A 25 -0.11 17.99 1.86
N SER A 26 0.91 17.49 2.57
CA SER A 26 1.59 18.29 3.60
C SER A 26 2.36 19.45 2.97
N GLU A 27 2.16 20.63 3.54
CA GLU A 27 2.96 21.83 3.27
C GLU A 27 3.99 22.03 4.40
N PRO A 28 5.19 22.54 4.08
CA PRO A 28 6.22 22.81 5.09
C PRO A 28 5.77 23.98 5.99
N ALA A 29 5.79 23.75 7.30
CA ALA A 29 5.45 24.80 8.29
C ALA A 29 6.60 25.79 8.54
N ASP A 30 7.83 25.44 8.15
CA ASP A 30 9.05 26.14 8.54
C ASP A 30 9.82 26.67 7.33
N ASN A 31 10.21 27.94 7.36
CA ASN A 31 10.67 28.69 6.20
C ASN A 31 12.18 28.57 5.93
N GLU A 32 12.98 28.10 6.89
CA GLU A 32 14.43 27.99 6.71
C GLU A 32 14.82 26.75 5.88
N ASN A 33 14.05 25.67 6.00
CA ASN A 33 14.29 24.40 5.32
C ASN A 33 13.10 23.92 4.48
N TRP A 34 12.17 24.82 4.14
CA TRP A 34 10.88 24.51 3.52
C TRP A 34 11.03 23.63 2.27
N PHE A 35 12.03 23.91 1.43
CA PHE A 35 12.25 23.19 0.17
C PHE A 35 12.70 21.74 0.39
N LEU A 36 13.64 21.51 1.31
CA LEU A 36 14.14 20.17 1.65
C LEU A 36 13.05 19.33 2.35
N ILE A 37 12.29 19.95 3.25
CA ILE A 37 11.15 19.31 3.94
C ILE A 37 10.05 18.97 2.93
N PHE A 38 9.77 19.87 1.98
CA PHE A 38 8.79 19.65 0.93
C PHE A 38 9.18 18.49 0.02
N ILE A 39 10.41 18.48 -0.51
CA ILE A 39 10.88 17.40 -1.40
C ILE A 39 10.94 16.06 -0.66
N SER A 40 11.48 16.01 0.55
CA SER A 40 11.57 14.76 1.31
C SER A 40 10.19 14.18 1.62
N SER A 41 9.20 15.02 1.95
CA SER A 41 7.81 14.59 2.14
C SER A 41 7.20 14.03 0.85
N LYS A 42 7.43 14.68 -0.31
CA LYS A 42 6.94 14.18 -1.61
C LYS A 42 7.59 12.86 -2.01
N ILE A 43 8.90 12.70 -1.78
CA ILE A 43 9.61 11.44 -2.02
C ILE A 43 9.05 10.35 -1.11
N ALA A 44 8.85 10.63 0.19
CA ALA A 44 8.24 9.67 1.12
C ALA A 44 6.82 9.27 0.68
N GLY A 45 6.02 10.22 0.20
CA GLY A 45 4.69 9.98 -0.36
C GLY A 45 4.69 9.07 -1.59
N ILE A 46 5.64 9.27 -2.50
CA ILE A 46 5.82 8.43 -3.71
C ILE A 46 6.30 7.02 -3.33
N VAL A 47 7.27 6.92 -2.42
CA VAL A 47 7.80 5.63 -1.96
C VAL A 47 6.70 4.80 -1.28
N THR A 48 5.91 5.42 -0.41
CA THR A 48 4.78 4.75 0.24
C THR A 48 3.70 4.35 -0.76
N ALA A 49 3.38 5.19 -1.74
CA ALA A 49 2.45 4.84 -2.82
C ALA A 49 2.96 3.66 -3.68
N TYR A 50 4.26 3.61 -3.97
CA TYR A 50 4.88 2.51 -4.70
C TYR A 50 4.83 1.19 -3.91
N VAL A 51 5.11 1.25 -2.60
CA VAL A 51 4.99 0.11 -1.70
C VAL A 51 3.55 -0.39 -1.65
N PHE A 52 2.58 0.52 -1.51
CA PHE A 52 1.15 0.21 -1.58
C PHE A 52 0.79 -0.54 -2.88
N TYR A 53 1.21 -0.02 -4.04
CA TYR A 53 0.98 -0.65 -5.34
C TYR A 53 1.57 -2.05 -5.41
N ARG A 54 2.82 -2.24 -4.93
CA ARG A 54 3.48 -3.55 -4.90
C ARG A 54 2.76 -4.54 -3.99
N LEU A 55 2.34 -4.14 -2.80
CA LEU A 55 1.60 -5.01 -1.88
C LEU A 55 0.21 -5.37 -2.43
N ALA A 56 -0.53 -4.39 -2.94
CA ALA A 56 -1.83 -4.62 -3.54
C ALA A 56 -1.73 -5.61 -4.72
N LYS A 57 -0.75 -5.42 -5.62
CA LYS A 57 -0.49 -6.34 -6.73
C LYS A 57 -0.07 -7.72 -6.25
N HIS A 58 0.79 -7.82 -5.24
CA HIS A 58 1.26 -9.10 -4.71
C HIS A 58 0.11 -9.92 -4.09
N TRP A 59 -0.75 -9.28 -3.30
CA TRP A 59 -1.88 -9.95 -2.69
C TRP A 59 -2.97 -10.33 -3.70
N HIS A 60 -3.24 -9.47 -4.68
CA HIS A 60 -4.17 -9.80 -5.76
C HIS A 60 -3.67 -11.01 -6.59
N CYS A 61 -2.37 -11.07 -6.88
CA CYS A 61 -1.79 -12.18 -7.62
C CYS A 61 -1.76 -13.49 -6.81
N ASN A 62 -1.56 -13.42 -5.49
CA ASN A 62 -1.63 -14.59 -4.62
C ASN A 62 -3.08 -15.10 -4.46
N ASP A 63 -4.07 -14.20 -4.39
CA ASP A 63 -5.48 -14.61 -4.35
C ASP A 63 -5.86 -15.31 -5.67
N ILE A 64 -5.43 -14.77 -6.83
CA ILE A 64 -5.64 -15.40 -8.15
C ILE A 64 -4.95 -16.78 -8.24
N LYS A 65 -3.68 -16.90 -7.81
CA LYS A 65 -2.96 -18.18 -7.80
C LYS A 65 -3.61 -19.24 -6.93
N THR A 66 -4.21 -18.82 -5.83
CA THR A 66 -4.90 -19.73 -4.92
C THR A 66 -6.15 -20.28 -5.62
N ILE A 67 -6.94 -19.42 -6.27
CA ILE A 67 -8.14 -19.82 -7.01
C ILE A 67 -7.80 -20.77 -8.17
N THR A 68 -6.76 -20.47 -8.96
CA THR A 68 -6.37 -21.33 -10.10
C THR A 68 -5.89 -22.71 -9.64
N ARG A 69 -5.25 -22.81 -8.47
CA ARG A 69 -4.80 -24.09 -7.92
C ARG A 69 -5.95 -24.98 -7.47
N TYR A 70 -7.05 -24.41 -6.99
CA TYR A 70 -8.26 -25.17 -6.65
C TYR A 70 -8.98 -25.69 -7.90
N CYS A 71 -8.96 -24.95 -9.02
CA CYS A 71 -9.55 -25.44 -10.28
C CYS A 71 -8.79 -26.64 -10.87
N ASP A 72 -7.47 -26.71 -10.74
CA ASP A 72 -6.68 -27.86 -11.23
C ASP A 72 -6.85 -29.14 -10.38
N GLU A 73 -7.32 -29.04 -9.12
CA GLU A 73 -7.52 -30.18 -8.21
C GLU A 73 -8.94 -30.78 -8.27
N GLU A 74 -9.93 -30.09 -8.84
CA GLU A 74 -11.31 -30.61 -8.99
C GLU A 74 -11.51 -31.42 -10.30
N ASP A 75 -10.55 -31.38 -11.21
CA ASP A 75 -10.61 -32.08 -12.51
C ASP A 75 -9.96 -33.49 -12.50
N LEU A 76 -9.65 -34.05 -11.32
CA LEU A 76 -8.96 -35.34 -11.14
C LEU A 76 -9.76 -36.29 -10.24
#